data_AF-A0A972E4H2-F1
#
_entry.id   AF-A0A972E4H2-F1
#
_cell.length_a   1.000
_cell.length_b   1.000
_cell.length_c   1.000
_cell.angle_alpha   90.00
_cell.angle_beta   90.00
_cell.angle_gamma   90.00
#
_symmetry.space_group_name_H-M   'P 1'
#
loop_
_entity.id
_entity.type
_entity.pdbx_description
1 polymer ?
#
loop_
_entity_poly.entity_id
_entity_poly.type
_entity_poly.pdbx_seq_one_letter_code
_entity_poly.pdbx_strand_id
1 'polypeptide(L)'
;MKRKVLSILLTLSILSLLVTCTVTPFYLLIDLNQALALLKQYLCLPETSTGTETNRAIYLGINLHTGDVILEDNPFNAGFQTTVGQEAFFFVLDEDPLARLAHVLRYLLVARSDGSILLNQLVKWTPLVNGVAVMSAELFDPTTGLIWQNYPGNQLTPSARSQIRAAPVKDVTNEVEGAIVVNGNNPAKYPDAGISKDAENMKGFYDSFAPMSEVEALDPPDNTESDLEGAIEDMYVAGVEDLTIYIATHGSSDMVVMGSSTMTAAEFADTIAEYPDMTFKVILDSCKSGSFMDELSTLPNVAIALTSTSATQSAYGDIDGADDPNPDDEGGEWTSGFLEDLEDYSADWELYLLQAELFGISPKVFLYSDCFNSAWEKDCARIKGLSTPQRYSPDF
;
A
#
# COMPACT_ATOMS: atom_id res chain seq x y z
N MET A 1 -55.07 -29.09 -62.72
CA MET A 1 -54.45 -27.85 -62.19
C MET A 1 -54.49 -27.73 -60.67
N LYS A 2 -55.62 -27.96 -59.98
CA LYS A 2 -55.75 -27.75 -58.52
C LYS A 2 -54.78 -28.53 -57.62
N ARG A 3 -54.42 -29.79 -57.95
CA ARG A 3 -53.47 -30.60 -57.16
C ARG A 3 -52.02 -30.11 -57.21
N LYS A 4 -51.57 -29.56 -58.34
CA LYS A 4 -50.18 -29.07 -58.49
C LYS A 4 -49.96 -27.75 -57.74
N VAL A 5 -50.97 -26.89 -57.69
CA VAL A 5 -50.92 -25.62 -56.94
C VAL A 5 -50.89 -25.87 -55.43
N LEU A 6 -51.67 -26.85 -54.95
CA LEU A 6 -51.68 -27.21 -53.52
C LEU A 6 -50.34 -27.81 -53.06
N SER A 7 -49.69 -28.65 -53.86
CA SER A 7 -48.34 -29.14 -53.55
C SER A 7 -47.32 -28.01 -53.49
N ILE A 8 -47.34 -27.08 -54.45
CA ILE A 8 -46.37 -25.96 -54.47
C ILE A 8 -46.55 -25.05 -53.25
N LEU A 9 -47.79 -24.75 -52.85
CA LEU A 9 -48.09 -23.97 -51.65
C LEU A 9 -47.64 -24.70 -50.39
N LEU A 10 -47.85 -26.02 -50.28
CA LEU A 10 -47.42 -26.81 -49.12
C LEU A 10 -45.88 -26.86 -49.02
N THR A 11 -45.18 -27.00 -50.15
CA THR A 11 -43.71 -26.98 -50.18
C THR A 11 -43.17 -25.60 -49.80
N LEU A 12 -43.79 -24.51 -50.27
CA LEU A 12 -43.42 -23.14 -49.89
C LEU A 12 -43.69 -22.85 -48.41
N SER A 13 -44.78 -23.36 -47.83
CA SER A 13 -45.08 -23.22 -46.41
C SER A 13 -44.11 -24.02 -45.52
N ILE A 14 -43.72 -25.23 -45.93
CA ILE A 14 -42.71 -26.03 -45.22
C ILE A 14 -41.33 -25.38 -45.35
N LEU A 15 -41.00 -24.80 -46.52
CA LEU A 15 -39.76 -24.06 -46.72
C LEU A 15 -39.73 -22.77 -45.89
N SER A 16 -40.85 -22.06 -45.74
CA SER A 16 -40.93 -20.88 -44.87
C SER A 16 -40.84 -21.22 -43.37
N LEU A 17 -41.36 -22.38 -42.96
CA LEU A 17 -41.24 -22.89 -41.59
C LEU A 17 -39.82 -23.39 -41.25
N LEU A 18 -39.07 -23.86 -42.26
CA LEU A 18 -37.66 -24.25 -42.11
C LEU A 18 -36.71 -23.05 -42.10
N VAL A 19 -37.07 -21.91 -42.70
CA VAL A 19 -36.27 -20.67 -42.68
C VAL A 19 -36.46 -19.86 -41.39
N THR A 20 -37.51 -20.12 -40.60
CA THR A 20 -37.73 -19.46 -39.30
C THR A 20 -37.00 -20.11 -38.12
N CYS A 21 -36.24 -21.19 -38.34
CA CYS A 21 -35.48 -21.88 -37.30
C CYS A 21 -34.00 -22.04 -37.69
N THR A 22 -33.26 -20.93 -37.69
CA THR A 22 -31.84 -20.82 -37.24
C THR A 22 -31.34 -19.41 -37.58
N VAL A 23 -31.94 -18.41 -36.94
CA VAL A 23 -31.15 -17.22 -36.60
C VAL A 23 -30.93 -17.36 -35.11
N THR A 24 -29.93 -18.16 -34.72
CA THR A 24 -29.30 -17.92 -33.43
C THR A 24 -28.89 -16.45 -33.46
N PRO A 25 -29.42 -15.59 -32.58
CA PRO A 25 -28.88 -14.25 -32.48
C PRO A 25 -27.41 -14.45 -32.17
N PHE A 26 -26.54 -14.08 -33.11
CA PHE A 26 -25.16 -13.80 -32.76
C PHE A 26 -25.26 -12.58 -31.84
N TYR A 27 -25.46 -12.82 -30.55
CA TYR A 27 -25.17 -11.82 -29.53
C TYR A 27 -23.67 -11.58 -29.68
N LEU A 28 -23.32 -10.51 -30.40
CA LEU A 28 -21.96 -10.00 -30.39
C LEU A 28 -21.67 -9.67 -28.93
N LEU A 29 -20.77 -10.45 -28.33
CA LEU A 29 -20.25 -10.13 -27.00
C LEU A 29 -19.65 -8.73 -27.07
N ILE A 30 -19.90 -7.94 -26.04
CA ILE A 30 -19.26 -6.63 -25.95
C ILE A 30 -17.75 -6.79 -25.76
N ASP A 31 -16.99 -5.84 -26.30
CA ASP A 31 -15.55 -5.79 -26.11
C ASP A 31 -15.17 -5.00 -24.83
N LEU A 32 -13.88 -5.01 -24.50
CA LEU A 32 -13.34 -4.35 -23.30
C LEU A 32 -13.57 -2.83 -23.31
N ASN A 33 -13.45 -2.18 -24.47
CA ASN A 33 -13.62 -0.73 -24.56
C ASN A 33 -15.09 -0.34 -24.35
N GLN A 34 -16.01 -1.14 -24.89
CA GLN A 34 -17.45 -0.99 -24.64
C GLN A 34 -17.78 -1.22 -23.16
N ALA A 35 -17.21 -2.24 -22.53
CA ALA A 35 -17.39 -2.52 -21.11
C ALA A 35 -16.87 -1.37 -20.24
N LEU A 36 -15.66 -0.87 -20.51
CA LEU A 36 -15.07 0.27 -19.81
C LEU A 36 -15.90 1.55 -19.98
N ALA A 37 -16.42 1.82 -21.19
CA ALA A 37 -17.28 2.97 -21.43
C ALA A 37 -18.59 2.90 -20.62
N LEU A 38 -19.25 1.74 -20.60
CA LEU A 38 -20.45 1.50 -19.79
C LEU A 38 -20.15 1.63 -18.30
N LEU A 39 -19.00 1.12 -17.85
CA LEU A 39 -18.57 1.23 -16.45
C LEU A 39 -18.34 2.68 -16.04
N LYS A 40 -17.61 3.46 -16.85
CA LYS A 40 -17.40 4.89 -16.61
C LYS A 40 -18.71 5.66 -16.57
N GLN A 41 -19.64 5.35 -17.47
CA GLN A 41 -20.98 5.93 -17.45
C GLN A 41 -21.75 5.57 -16.16
N TYR A 42 -21.71 4.30 -15.75
CA TYR A 42 -22.37 3.82 -14.54
C TYR A 42 -21.82 4.48 -13.26
N LEU A 43 -20.50 4.70 -13.21
CA LEU A 43 -19.81 5.33 -12.08
C LEU A 43 -19.78 6.87 -12.16
N CYS A 44 -20.38 7.47 -13.20
CA CYS A 44 -20.32 8.91 -13.49
C CYS A 44 -18.89 9.46 -13.58
N LEU A 45 -17.96 8.68 -14.14
CA LEU A 45 -16.56 9.08 -14.31
C LEU A 45 -16.35 9.89 -15.61
N PRO A 46 -15.40 10.84 -15.63
CA PRO A 46 -15.09 11.60 -16.83
C PRO A 46 -14.50 10.70 -17.93
N GLU A 47 -14.69 11.09 -19.19
CA GLU A 47 -14.14 10.33 -20.31
C GLU A 47 -12.60 10.40 -20.37
N THR A 48 -12.02 11.54 -19.99
CA THR A 48 -10.59 11.82 -19.99
C THR A 48 -10.08 12.17 -18.59
N SER A 49 -8.85 11.74 -18.29
CA SER A 49 -8.08 12.11 -17.08
C SER A 49 -7.68 13.58 -17.14
N THR A 50 -8.54 14.50 -16.74
CA THR A 50 -8.25 15.95 -16.91
C THR A 50 -8.60 16.81 -15.70
N GLY A 51 -9.00 16.21 -14.57
CA GLY A 51 -9.47 16.97 -13.41
C GLY A 51 -8.86 16.50 -12.09
N THR A 52 -8.65 17.45 -11.20
CA THR A 52 -8.36 17.24 -9.76
C THR A 52 -9.60 16.79 -8.97
N GLU A 53 -10.77 16.64 -9.61
CA GLU A 53 -12.07 16.50 -8.93
C GLU A 53 -12.45 15.06 -8.53
N THR A 54 -11.77 14.04 -9.07
CA THR A 54 -11.97 12.63 -8.67
C THR A 54 -10.62 11.95 -8.59
N ASN A 55 -10.22 11.36 -7.47
CA ASN A 55 -8.94 10.63 -7.32
C ASN A 55 -9.21 9.13 -7.50
N ARG A 56 -9.09 8.59 -8.72
CA ARG A 56 -9.51 7.20 -9.00
C ARG A 56 -8.67 6.50 -10.05
N ALA A 57 -8.55 5.17 -9.95
CA ALA A 57 -7.94 4.33 -10.96
C ALA A 57 -8.79 3.07 -11.22
N ILE A 58 -8.81 2.58 -12.47
CA ILE A 58 -9.47 1.33 -12.84
C ILE A 58 -8.42 0.38 -13.39
N TYR A 59 -8.36 -0.80 -12.78
CA TYR A 59 -7.55 -1.93 -13.20
C TYR A 59 -8.44 -3.00 -13.84
N LEU A 60 -7.98 -3.59 -14.93
CA LEU A 60 -8.52 -4.83 -15.47
C LEU A 60 -7.88 -5.99 -14.71
N GLY A 61 -8.66 -6.68 -13.86
CA GLY A 61 -8.18 -7.87 -13.18
C GLY A 61 -8.00 -9.03 -14.17
N ILE A 62 -9.10 -9.56 -14.69
CA ILE A 62 -9.09 -10.61 -15.72
C ILE A 62 -10.46 -10.72 -16.43
N ASN A 63 -10.51 -11.46 -17.54
CA ASN A 63 -11.76 -11.99 -18.07
C ASN A 63 -12.20 -13.19 -17.25
N LEU A 64 -13.46 -13.20 -16.79
CA LEU A 64 -14.01 -14.28 -15.99
C LEU A 64 -14.91 -15.19 -16.82
N HIS A 65 -14.89 -16.47 -16.47
CA HIS A 65 -15.77 -17.51 -16.97
C HIS A 65 -16.79 -17.95 -15.91
N THR A 66 -17.88 -18.59 -16.35
CA THR A 66 -18.83 -19.20 -15.42
C THR A 66 -18.12 -20.22 -14.53
N GLY A 67 -18.32 -20.08 -13.22
CA GLY A 67 -17.73 -20.95 -12.20
C GLY A 67 -16.45 -20.43 -11.56
N ASP A 68 -15.83 -19.38 -12.12
CA ASP A 68 -14.69 -18.73 -11.46
C ASP A 68 -15.08 -18.19 -10.09
N VAL A 69 -14.16 -18.24 -9.14
CA VAL A 69 -14.35 -17.73 -7.78
C VAL A 69 -13.52 -16.47 -7.60
N ILE A 70 -14.18 -15.40 -7.14
CA ILE A 70 -13.53 -14.16 -6.72
C ILE A 70 -13.53 -14.15 -5.20
N LEU A 71 -12.36 -13.89 -4.61
CA LEU A 71 -12.15 -13.73 -3.18
C LEU A 71 -11.40 -12.42 -2.94
N GLU A 72 -11.79 -11.65 -1.93
CA GLU A 72 -10.99 -10.56 -1.40
C GLU A 72 -9.86 -11.13 -0.52
N ASP A 73 -8.60 -10.84 -0.86
CA ASP A 73 -7.41 -11.32 -0.16
C ASP A 73 -7.12 -10.50 1.11
N ASN A 74 -8.10 -10.45 2.01
CA ASN A 74 -7.97 -9.70 3.26
C ASN A 74 -7.14 -10.51 4.26
N PRO A 75 -5.94 -10.03 4.67
CA PRO A 75 -5.06 -10.78 5.57
C PRO A 75 -5.59 -10.84 7.01
N PHE A 76 -6.50 -9.94 7.37
CA PHE A 76 -6.93 -9.75 8.76
C PHE A 76 -8.23 -10.45 9.10
N ASN A 77 -9.13 -10.62 8.13
CA ASN A 77 -10.47 -11.14 8.35
C ASN A 77 -10.98 -11.86 7.11
N ALA A 78 -12.04 -12.66 7.26
CA ALA A 78 -12.74 -13.24 6.12
C ALA A 78 -13.24 -12.13 5.17
N GLY A 79 -12.73 -12.13 3.94
CA GLY A 79 -13.10 -11.19 2.89
C GLY A 79 -14.37 -11.56 2.14
N PHE A 80 -14.80 -10.66 1.25
CA PHE A 80 -15.87 -10.96 0.29
C PHE A 80 -15.52 -12.17 -0.60
N GLN A 81 -16.50 -13.03 -0.87
CA GLN A 81 -16.35 -14.14 -1.83
C GLN A 81 -17.60 -14.30 -2.68
N THR A 82 -17.43 -14.57 -3.97
CA THR A 82 -18.53 -14.93 -4.87
C THR A 82 -18.10 -15.87 -5.99
N THR A 83 -19.08 -16.56 -6.58
CA THR A 83 -18.90 -17.40 -7.78
C THR A 83 -19.55 -16.72 -8.98
N VAL A 84 -18.82 -16.69 -10.09
CA VAL A 84 -19.23 -16.03 -11.32
C VAL A 84 -20.31 -16.85 -12.03
N GLY A 85 -21.49 -16.26 -12.24
CA GLY A 85 -22.62 -16.92 -12.88
C GLY A 85 -22.55 -16.98 -14.41
N GLN A 86 -21.83 -16.04 -15.04
CA GLN A 86 -21.73 -15.91 -16.49
C GLN A 86 -20.45 -15.17 -16.89
N GLU A 87 -20.04 -15.28 -18.17
CA GLU A 87 -18.86 -14.59 -18.65
C GLU A 87 -18.93 -13.06 -18.44
N ALA A 88 -17.89 -12.51 -17.85
CA ALA A 88 -17.81 -11.10 -17.46
C ALA A 88 -16.39 -10.55 -17.58
N PHE A 89 -16.28 -9.23 -17.73
CA PHE A 89 -15.04 -8.51 -17.43
C PHE A 89 -14.99 -8.18 -15.94
N PHE A 90 -13.84 -8.42 -15.31
CA PHE A 90 -13.59 -8.04 -13.92
C PHE A 90 -12.73 -6.79 -13.83
N PHE A 91 -13.27 -5.76 -13.20
CA PHE A 91 -12.55 -4.53 -12.91
C PHE A 91 -12.41 -4.34 -11.41
N VAL A 92 -11.28 -3.75 -11.03
CA VAL A 92 -11.06 -3.20 -9.70
C VAL A 92 -11.01 -1.68 -9.85
N LEU A 93 -11.93 -0.97 -9.20
CA LEU A 93 -11.83 0.47 -9.04
C LEU A 93 -11.11 0.76 -7.71
N ASP A 94 -10.01 1.47 -7.81
CA ASP A 94 -9.31 2.07 -6.68
C ASP A 94 -9.83 3.51 -6.48
N GLU A 95 -10.33 3.78 -5.27
CA GLU A 95 -10.85 5.09 -4.86
C GLU A 95 -9.78 5.97 -4.21
N ASP A 96 -8.63 5.40 -3.85
CA ASP A 96 -7.49 6.09 -3.25
C ASP A 96 -6.19 5.63 -3.93
N PRO A 97 -6.04 5.84 -5.26
CA PRO A 97 -4.86 5.37 -5.99
C PRO A 97 -3.56 5.89 -5.37
N LEU A 98 -2.50 5.10 -5.51
CA LEU A 98 -1.18 5.30 -4.90
C LEU A 98 -1.13 5.05 -3.38
N ALA A 99 -2.27 4.87 -2.71
CA ALA A 99 -2.28 4.50 -1.30
C ALA A 99 -1.81 3.04 -1.09
N ARG A 100 -1.18 2.80 0.06
CA ARG A 100 -1.01 1.45 0.60
C ARG A 100 -2.39 0.81 0.85
N LEU A 101 -2.50 -0.52 0.80
CA LEU A 101 -3.79 -1.22 0.92
C LEU A 101 -4.46 -1.08 2.30
N ALA A 102 -5.75 -1.47 2.33
CA ALA A 102 -6.76 -1.21 3.36
C ALA A 102 -7.55 0.10 3.24
N HIS A 103 -7.54 0.72 2.06
CA HIS A 103 -8.44 1.80 1.65
C HIS A 103 -9.62 1.25 0.85
N VAL A 104 -10.48 2.12 0.28
CA VAL A 104 -11.70 1.64 -0.39
C VAL A 104 -11.40 1.19 -1.82
N LEU A 105 -11.74 -0.06 -2.12
CA LEU A 105 -11.76 -0.62 -3.46
C LEU A 105 -13.18 -1.02 -3.87
N ARG A 106 -13.43 -1.17 -5.18
CA ARG A 106 -14.64 -1.82 -5.69
C ARG A 106 -14.33 -2.92 -6.67
N TYR A 107 -14.95 -4.09 -6.44
CA TYR A 107 -15.01 -5.16 -7.42
C TYR A 107 -16.24 -4.98 -8.31
N LEU A 108 -16.00 -4.88 -9.61
CA LEU A 108 -16.99 -4.55 -10.61
C LEU A 108 -17.01 -5.62 -11.69
N LEU A 109 -18.18 -6.22 -11.93
CA LEU A 109 -18.37 -7.21 -12.98
C LEU A 109 -19.27 -6.66 -14.07
N VAL A 110 -18.80 -6.69 -15.31
CA VAL A 110 -19.57 -6.27 -16.50
C VAL A 110 -19.81 -7.48 -17.40
N ALA A 111 -21.07 -7.84 -17.60
CA ALA A 111 -21.46 -8.99 -18.42
C ALA A 111 -20.97 -8.84 -19.86
N ARG A 112 -20.38 -9.91 -20.44
CA ARG A 112 -19.97 -9.89 -21.85
C ARG A 112 -21.16 -9.94 -22.82
N SER A 113 -22.30 -10.47 -22.39
CA SER A 113 -23.49 -10.65 -23.22
C SER A 113 -24.16 -9.34 -23.65
N ASP A 114 -24.22 -8.38 -22.74
CA ASP A 114 -25.01 -7.16 -22.92
C ASP A 114 -24.44 -5.92 -22.20
N GLY A 115 -23.34 -6.06 -21.47
CA GLY A 115 -22.73 -4.97 -20.71
C GLY A 115 -23.43 -4.62 -19.40
N SER A 116 -24.36 -5.44 -18.92
CA SER A 116 -24.99 -5.23 -17.61
C SER A 116 -23.97 -5.33 -16.47
N ILE A 117 -24.11 -4.47 -15.46
CA ILE A 117 -23.32 -4.55 -14.23
C ILE A 117 -23.88 -5.67 -13.35
N LEU A 118 -23.10 -6.73 -13.18
CA LEU A 118 -23.47 -7.92 -12.41
C LEU A 118 -23.07 -7.80 -10.93
N LEU A 119 -22.02 -7.03 -10.65
CA LEU A 119 -21.49 -6.83 -9.31
C LEU A 119 -20.93 -5.41 -9.19
N ASN A 120 -21.16 -4.80 -8.03
CA ASN A 120 -20.49 -3.60 -7.54
C ASN A 120 -20.35 -3.76 -6.03
N GLN A 121 -19.21 -4.31 -5.61
CA GLN A 121 -18.96 -4.68 -4.22
C GLN A 121 -17.84 -3.82 -3.65
N LEU A 122 -18.10 -3.19 -2.50
CA LEU A 122 -17.08 -2.50 -1.72
C LEU A 122 -16.21 -3.52 -0.98
N VAL A 123 -14.90 -3.36 -1.08
CA VAL A 123 -13.86 -4.19 -0.47
C VAL A 123 -12.71 -3.28 -0.05
N LYS A 124 -11.71 -3.83 0.64
CA LYS A 124 -10.52 -3.08 1.08
C LYS A 124 -9.19 -3.66 0.61
N TRP A 125 -9.23 -4.87 0.05
CA TRP A 125 -8.05 -5.63 -0.35
C TRP A 125 -8.14 -6.07 -1.80
N THR A 126 -7.01 -6.47 -2.35
CA THR A 126 -6.90 -6.94 -3.73
C THR A 126 -7.56 -8.32 -3.91
N PRO A 127 -8.02 -8.63 -5.13
CA PRO A 127 -8.72 -9.88 -5.38
C PRO A 127 -7.77 -11.05 -5.70
N LEU A 128 -8.18 -12.24 -5.25
CA LEU A 128 -7.81 -13.51 -5.84
C LEU A 128 -8.90 -13.98 -6.79
N VAL A 129 -8.51 -14.44 -7.98
CA VAL A 129 -9.38 -15.19 -8.89
C VAL A 129 -8.89 -16.62 -8.94
N ASN A 130 -9.74 -17.56 -8.51
CA ASN A 130 -9.40 -18.98 -8.38
C ASN A 130 -8.11 -19.23 -7.57
N GLY A 131 -7.87 -18.40 -6.55
CA GLY A 131 -6.68 -18.47 -5.68
C GLY A 131 -5.42 -17.82 -6.25
N VAL A 132 -5.51 -17.12 -7.38
CA VAL A 132 -4.39 -16.40 -8.00
C VAL A 132 -4.60 -14.89 -7.85
N ALA A 133 -3.59 -14.17 -7.34
CA ALA A 133 -3.62 -12.72 -7.27
C ALA A 133 -3.66 -12.12 -8.68
N VAL A 134 -4.57 -11.18 -8.91
CA VAL A 134 -4.71 -10.50 -10.21
C VAL A 134 -4.32 -9.02 -10.13
N MET A 135 -3.77 -8.59 -8.98
CA MET A 135 -3.24 -7.25 -8.72
C MET A 135 -2.13 -7.34 -7.66
N SER A 136 -0.93 -7.76 -8.08
CA SER A 136 0.22 -8.03 -7.20
C SER A 136 1.57 -7.58 -7.78
N ALA A 137 1.57 -6.65 -8.73
CA ALA A 137 2.80 -6.00 -9.22
C ALA A 137 3.00 -4.65 -8.52
N GLU A 138 4.15 -3.99 -8.72
CA GLU A 138 4.34 -2.59 -8.30
C GLU A 138 3.16 -1.76 -8.82
N LEU A 139 2.46 -1.03 -7.94
CA LEU A 139 1.29 -0.21 -8.31
C LEU A 139 1.61 0.81 -9.42
N PHE A 140 2.89 1.12 -9.56
CA PHE A 140 3.48 2.05 -10.51
C PHE A 140 3.86 1.42 -11.87
N ASP A 141 3.80 0.09 -12.02
CA ASP A 141 4.12 -0.58 -13.28
C ASP A 141 2.92 -0.52 -14.26
N PRO A 142 3.08 -0.01 -15.49
CA PRO A 142 2.05 -0.09 -16.54
C PRO A 142 1.58 -1.52 -16.89
N THR A 143 2.28 -2.58 -16.43
CA THR A 143 1.85 -3.98 -16.56
C THR A 143 0.80 -4.43 -15.52
N THR A 144 0.48 -3.59 -14.52
CA THR A 144 -0.53 -3.86 -13.47
C THR A 144 -1.97 -4.03 -13.96
N GLY A 145 -2.22 -3.81 -15.26
CA GLY A 145 -3.57 -3.82 -15.82
C GLY A 145 -4.33 -2.51 -15.60
N LEU A 146 -3.64 -1.42 -15.26
CA LEU A 146 -4.21 -0.07 -15.24
C LEU A 146 -4.74 0.32 -16.63
N ILE A 147 -6.05 0.54 -16.75
CA ILE A 147 -6.72 0.85 -18.04
C ILE A 147 -7.37 2.23 -18.07
N TRP A 148 -7.54 2.86 -16.91
CA TRP A 148 -8.05 4.22 -16.79
C TRP A 148 -7.61 4.80 -15.45
N GLN A 149 -7.30 6.09 -15.45
CA GLN A 149 -7.02 6.85 -14.25
C GLN A 149 -7.64 8.24 -14.37
N ASN A 150 -7.89 8.86 -13.24
CA ASN A 150 -8.04 10.30 -13.13
C ASN A 150 -7.46 10.68 -11.77
N TYR A 151 -6.19 11.05 -11.74
CA TYR A 151 -5.52 11.65 -10.59
C TYR A 151 -4.35 12.50 -11.10
N PRO A 152 -3.97 13.58 -10.39
CA PRO A 152 -2.89 14.46 -10.83
C PRO A 152 -1.53 13.75 -10.74
N GLY A 153 -0.59 14.11 -11.63
CA GLY A 153 0.81 14.16 -11.21
C GLY A 153 1.77 13.09 -11.71
N ASN A 154 1.45 11.79 -11.81
CA ASN A 154 2.55 10.83 -11.99
C ASN A 154 3.10 10.78 -13.43
N GLN A 155 4.09 11.63 -13.71
CA GLN A 155 5.27 11.18 -14.45
C GLN A 155 6.15 10.48 -13.42
N LEU A 156 6.08 9.15 -13.36
CA LEU A 156 7.10 8.36 -12.67
C LEU A 156 8.43 8.64 -13.37
N THR A 157 9.20 9.57 -12.82
CA THR A 157 10.58 9.75 -13.23
C THR A 157 11.42 8.88 -12.31
N PRO A 158 12.19 7.91 -12.83
CA PRO A 158 13.30 7.36 -12.07
C PRO A 158 14.27 8.51 -11.79
N SER A 159 14.16 9.14 -10.64
CA SER A 159 15.10 10.16 -10.22
C SER A 159 16.34 9.42 -9.72
N ALA A 160 17.50 9.86 -10.18
CA ALA A 160 18.75 9.25 -9.75
C ALA A 160 19.03 9.73 -8.32
N ARG A 161 18.51 9.03 -7.29
CA ARG A 161 18.83 9.35 -5.90
C ARG A 161 20.35 9.34 -5.75
N SER A 162 20.91 10.50 -5.44
CA SER A 162 22.34 10.72 -5.41
C SER A 162 22.89 10.04 -4.17
N GLN A 163 23.73 9.02 -4.39
CA GLN A 163 24.69 8.42 -3.45
C GLN A 163 24.49 8.83 -1.99
N ILE A 164 23.91 7.92 -1.19
CA ILE A 164 23.88 7.96 0.29
C ILE A 164 25.16 8.66 0.77
N ARG A 165 25.01 9.86 1.32
CA ARG A 165 26.16 10.60 1.84
C ARG A 165 26.61 9.84 3.08
N ALA A 166 27.84 9.31 3.04
CA ALA A 166 28.41 8.62 4.18
C ALA A 166 28.35 9.53 5.41
N ALA A 167 27.62 9.09 6.45
CA ALA A 167 27.51 9.80 7.70
C ALA A 167 28.91 9.98 8.33
N PRO A 168 29.17 11.06 9.08
CA PRO A 168 30.43 11.26 9.74
C PRO A 168 30.72 10.12 10.73
N VAL A 169 31.89 9.49 10.58
CA VAL A 169 32.38 8.48 11.51
C VAL A 169 33.08 9.16 12.69
N LYS A 170 32.58 8.98 13.93
CA LYS A 170 33.42 8.69 15.12
C LYS A 170 32.71 8.47 16.46
N ASP A 171 33.26 7.45 17.15
CA ASP A 171 33.48 7.18 18.59
C ASP A 171 32.35 7.35 19.63
N VAL A 172 31.71 6.21 19.90
CA VAL A 172 31.40 5.58 21.21
C VAL A 172 30.85 6.50 22.31
N THR A 173 29.53 6.65 22.31
CA THR A 173 28.75 6.61 23.56
C THR A 173 28.83 5.18 24.13
N ASN A 174 28.73 5.00 25.45
CA ASN A 174 28.75 3.66 26.06
C ASN A 174 27.45 2.87 25.81
N GLU A 175 26.42 3.50 25.23
CA GLU A 175 25.16 2.88 24.87
C GLU A 175 25.32 2.18 23.51
N VAL A 176 24.97 0.90 23.46
CA VAL A 176 24.95 0.11 22.22
C VAL A 176 23.61 0.39 21.56
N GLU A 177 23.62 1.08 20.42
CA GLU A 177 22.42 1.45 19.68
C GLU A 177 22.15 0.48 18.54
N GLY A 178 20.88 0.13 18.31
CA GLY A 178 20.49 -0.81 17.25
C GLY A 178 19.34 -0.28 16.38
N ALA A 179 19.18 -0.90 15.21
CA ALA A 179 18.03 -0.68 14.34
C ALA A 179 17.48 -1.98 13.76
N ILE A 180 16.16 -2.12 13.72
CA ILE A 180 15.45 -3.15 12.95
C ILE A 180 14.63 -2.45 11.87
N VAL A 181 14.81 -2.88 10.62
CA VAL A 181 14.05 -2.41 9.46
C VAL A 181 13.18 -3.54 8.94
N VAL A 182 11.87 -3.35 8.92
CA VAL A 182 10.90 -4.35 8.47
C VAL A 182 10.27 -3.91 7.17
N ASN A 183 10.42 -4.74 6.14
CA ASN A 183 9.55 -4.72 4.97
C ASN A 183 8.43 -5.76 5.21
N GLY A 184 7.25 -5.27 5.59
CA GLY A 184 6.12 -6.14 5.88
C GLY A 184 5.27 -6.50 4.66
N ASN A 185 5.58 -5.97 3.47
CA ASN A 185 4.78 -6.26 2.27
C ASN A 185 4.94 -7.71 1.82
N ASN A 186 3.91 -8.30 1.20
CA ASN A 186 4.05 -9.54 0.47
C ASN A 186 3.84 -9.28 -1.02
N PRO A 187 4.91 -9.01 -1.81
CA PRO A 187 4.76 -8.61 -3.20
C PRO A 187 4.15 -9.71 -4.08
N ALA A 188 4.06 -10.97 -3.62
CA ALA A 188 3.35 -12.03 -4.33
C ALA A 188 1.81 -11.93 -4.19
N LYS A 189 1.31 -11.22 -3.17
CA LYS A 189 -0.11 -11.08 -2.84
C LYS A 189 -0.63 -9.66 -3.02
N TYR A 190 0.18 -8.70 -2.62
CA TYR A 190 -0.18 -7.30 -2.54
C TYR A 190 0.74 -6.46 -3.41
N PRO A 191 0.22 -5.41 -4.04
CA PRO A 191 1.03 -4.56 -4.87
C PRO A 191 1.99 -3.74 -4.03
N ASP A 192 3.18 -3.49 -4.57
CA ASP A 192 4.15 -2.62 -3.92
C ASP A 192 3.80 -1.15 -4.19
N ALA A 193 3.56 -0.39 -3.12
CA ALA A 193 3.27 1.04 -3.13
C ALA A 193 4.46 1.85 -2.58
N GLY A 194 5.69 1.46 -2.94
CA GLY A 194 6.93 2.10 -2.48
C GLY A 194 7.47 1.51 -1.16
N ILE A 195 6.85 0.45 -0.66
CA ILE A 195 7.18 -0.17 0.63
C ILE A 195 8.58 -0.79 0.60
N SER A 196 8.89 -1.55 -0.45
CA SER A 196 10.23 -2.16 -0.54
C SER A 196 11.32 -1.10 -0.71
N LYS A 197 11.03 -0.03 -1.46
CA LYS A 197 11.96 1.10 -1.64
C LYS A 197 12.24 1.82 -0.33
N ASP A 198 11.20 2.07 0.47
CA ASP A 198 11.33 2.69 1.79
C ASP A 198 12.18 1.85 2.74
N ALA A 199 11.92 0.54 2.82
CA ALA A 199 12.69 -0.36 3.66
C ALA A 199 14.16 -0.44 3.20
N GLU A 200 14.41 -0.57 1.89
CA GLU A 200 15.76 -0.56 1.31
C GLU A 200 16.53 0.72 1.68
N ASN A 201 15.90 1.89 1.48
CA ASN A 201 16.53 3.17 1.70
C ASN A 201 16.77 3.44 3.20
N MET A 202 15.80 3.12 4.05
CA MET A 202 15.94 3.25 5.51
C MET A 202 17.03 2.31 6.07
N LYS A 203 17.09 1.07 5.57
CA LYS A 203 18.18 0.14 5.91
C LYS A 203 19.53 0.70 5.47
N GLY A 204 19.62 1.22 4.25
CA GLY A 204 20.83 1.84 3.71
C GLY A 204 21.33 3.01 4.57
N PHE A 205 20.40 3.84 5.07
CA PHE A 205 20.73 4.88 6.05
C PHE A 205 21.30 4.28 7.34
N TYR A 206 20.59 3.37 8.00
CA TYR A 206 21.04 2.80 9.28
C TYR A 206 22.35 2.03 9.18
N ASP A 207 22.58 1.28 8.09
CA ASP A 207 23.87 0.61 7.83
C ASP A 207 25.03 1.61 7.74
N SER A 208 24.76 2.84 7.31
CA SER A 208 25.76 3.90 7.13
C SER A 208 25.86 4.85 8.32
N PHE A 209 24.86 4.86 9.21
CA PHE A 209 24.76 5.80 10.32
C PHE A 209 25.60 5.30 11.49
N ALA A 210 26.79 5.89 11.65
CA ALA A 210 27.82 5.44 12.58
C ALA A 210 27.38 5.18 14.04
N PRO A 211 26.38 5.88 14.62
CA PRO A 211 25.85 5.55 15.94
C PRO A 211 25.18 4.17 16.02
N MET A 212 24.65 3.62 14.92
CA MET A 212 24.07 2.28 14.91
C MET A 212 25.17 1.23 14.95
N SER A 213 25.19 0.46 16.04
CA SER A 213 26.13 -0.62 16.25
C SER A 213 25.67 -1.94 15.63
N GLU A 214 24.36 -2.17 15.61
CA GLU A 214 23.72 -3.35 15.05
C GLU A 214 22.53 -2.94 14.18
N VAL A 215 22.42 -3.53 12.98
CA VAL A 215 21.32 -3.26 12.05
C VAL A 215 20.83 -4.58 11.48
N GLU A 216 19.54 -4.85 11.64
CA GLU A 216 18.87 -6.03 11.10
C GLU A 216 17.75 -5.62 10.15
N ALA A 217 17.53 -6.44 9.11
CA ALA A 217 16.42 -6.28 8.18
C ALA A 217 15.59 -7.56 8.12
N LEU A 218 14.27 -7.38 8.20
CA LEU A 218 13.30 -8.45 8.03
C LEU A 218 12.61 -8.29 6.68
N ASP A 219 13.03 -9.15 5.74
CA ASP A 219 12.62 -9.08 4.35
C ASP A 219 11.49 -10.08 4.02
N PRO A 220 10.59 -9.73 3.08
CA PRO A 220 9.51 -10.59 2.63
C PRO A 220 9.98 -11.68 1.66
N PRO A 221 9.13 -12.69 1.36
CA PRO A 221 7.70 -12.81 1.72
C PRO A 221 7.42 -13.59 3.00
N ASP A 222 8.44 -14.14 3.63
CA ASP A 222 8.29 -15.16 4.68
C ASP A 222 8.56 -14.62 6.09
N ASN A 223 8.95 -13.35 6.24
CA ASN A 223 9.03 -12.71 7.56
C ASN A 223 7.65 -12.73 8.25
N THR A 224 7.68 -12.71 9.58
CA THR A 224 6.52 -12.81 10.47
C THR A 224 6.67 -11.90 11.69
N GLU A 225 5.62 -11.81 12.50
CA GLU A 225 5.65 -11.20 13.83
C GLU A 225 6.69 -11.87 14.75
N SER A 226 6.81 -13.20 14.70
CA SER A 226 7.80 -13.93 15.50
C SER A 226 9.24 -13.67 15.07
N ASP A 227 9.47 -13.33 13.80
CA ASP A 227 10.81 -12.92 13.35
C ASP A 227 11.17 -11.53 13.91
N LEU A 228 10.19 -10.63 14.07
CA LEU A 228 10.39 -9.36 14.76
C LEU A 228 10.66 -9.55 16.26
N GLU A 229 9.90 -10.42 16.93
CA GLU A 229 10.17 -10.80 18.32
C GLU A 229 11.59 -11.33 18.49
N GLY A 230 12.02 -12.25 17.61
CA GLY A 230 13.36 -12.82 17.59
C GLY A 230 14.46 -11.79 17.34
N ALA A 231 14.26 -10.88 16.39
CA ALA A 231 15.21 -9.80 16.11
C ALA A 231 15.38 -8.86 17.33
N ILE A 232 14.28 -8.55 18.04
CA ILE A 232 14.36 -7.76 19.28
C ILE A 232 15.12 -8.53 20.38
N GLU A 233 14.88 -9.83 20.52
CA GLU A 233 15.64 -10.69 21.45
C GLU A 233 17.14 -10.69 21.12
N ASP A 234 17.49 -10.84 19.85
CA ASP A 234 18.88 -10.85 19.39
C ASP A 234 19.58 -9.52 19.66
N MET A 235 18.90 -8.38 19.43
CA MET A 235 19.39 -7.04 19.81
C MET A 235 19.60 -6.92 21.33
N TYR A 236 18.65 -7.40 22.13
CA TYR A 236 18.78 -7.41 23.60
C TYR A 236 19.97 -8.25 24.06
N VAL A 237 20.16 -9.45 23.50
CA VAL A 237 21.28 -10.35 23.81
C VAL A 237 22.63 -9.75 23.37
N ALA A 238 22.65 -9.00 22.27
CA ALA A 238 23.81 -8.22 21.82
C ALA A 238 24.15 -7.04 22.76
N GLY A 239 23.25 -6.72 23.69
CA GLY A 239 23.41 -5.65 24.67
C GLY A 239 22.96 -4.29 24.16
N VAL A 240 22.14 -4.23 23.11
CA VAL A 240 21.51 -2.99 22.63
C VAL A 240 20.62 -2.42 23.73
N GLU A 241 20.84 -1.16 24.08
CA GLU A 241 20.06 -0.43 25.10
C GLU A 241 19.07 0.57 24.46
N ASP A 242 19.33 0.98 23.21
CA ASP A 242 18.54 1.98 22.48
C ASP A 242 18.25 1.47 21.06
N LEU A 243 17.01 1.02 20.83
CA LEU A 243 16.59 0.34 19.62
C LEU A 243 15.57 1.17 18.81
N THR A 244 15.88 1.42 17.54
CA THR A 244 14.91 1.94 16.57
C THR A 244 14.27 0.79 15.80
N ILE A 245 12.94 0.77 15.71
CA ILE A 245 12.18 -0.15 14.87
C ILE A 245 11.46 0.67 13.80
N TYR A 246 11.80 0.44 12.54
CA TYR A 246 11.12 1.00 11.37
C TYR A 246 10.33 -0.10 10.66
N ILE A 247 9.04 0.12 10.40
CA ILE A 247 8.18 -0.83 9.70
C ILE A 247 7.51 -0.12 8.53
N ALA A 248 7.76 -0.58 7.30
CA ALA A 248 7.03 -0.19 6.10
C ALA A 248 6.16 -1.35 5.63
N THR A 249 4.84 -1.15 5.55
CA THR A 249 3.91 -2.22 5.18
C THR A 249 2.51 -1.71 4.79
N HIS A 250 1.65 -2.62 4.34
CA HIS A 250 0.21 -2.43 4.33
C HIS A 250 -0.38 -2.66 5.73
N GLY A 251 -1.52 -2.04 6.02
CA GLY A 251 -2.15 -2.24 7.32
C GLY A 251 -3.54 -1.65 7.41
N SER A 252 -4.24 -2.02 8.48
CA SER A 252 -5.57 -1.56 8.83
C SER A 252 -5.53 -0.97 10.25
N SER A 253 -6.69 -0.55 10.76
CA SER A 253 -6.78 -0.12 12.16
C SER A 253 -6.29 -1.24 13.07
N ASP A 254 -5.34 -0.91 13.94
CA ASP A 254 -4.68 -1.74 14.94
C ASP A 254 -3.97 -2.98 14.40
N MET A 255 -3.67 -3.05 13.09
CA MET A 255 -3.03 -4.22 12.49
C MET A 255 -2.17 -3.88 11.29
N VAL A 256 -1.09 -4.62 11.12
CA VAL A 256 -0.17 -4.51 9.99
C VAL A 256 0.11 -5.88 9.37
N VAL A 257 0.43 -5.90 8.08
CA VAL A 257 0.93 -7.10 7.40
C VAL A 257 2.41 -7.27 7.74
N MET A 258 2.81 -8.50 8.03
CA MET A 258 4.18 -8.91 8.31
C MET A 258 4.52 -10.06 7.38
N GLY A 259 4.85 -9.78 6.12
CA GLY A 259 5.24 -10.79 5.13
C GLY A 259 4.20 -11.89 4.93
N SER A 260 4.39 -13.02 5.60
CA SER A 260 3.49 -14.17 5.51
C SER A 260 2.38 -14.17 6.57
N SER A 261 2.46 -13.27 7.55
CA SER A 261 1.55 -13.14 8.69
C SER A 261 1.07 -11.69 8.89
N THR A 262 0.53 -11.41 10.08
CA THR A 262 0.01 -10.11 10.51
C THR A 262 0.35 -9.87 11.96
N MET A 263 0.47 -8.62 12.37
CA MET A 263 0.69 -8.23 13.76
C MET A 263 -0.30 -7.14 14.17
N THR A 264 -0.89 -7.29 15.36
CA THR A 264 -1.77 -6.27 15.95
C THR A 264 -0.97 -5.23 16.74
N ALA A 265 -1.57 -4.06 16.99
CA ALA A 265 -0.97 -3.02 17.84
C ALA A 265 -0.72 -3.51 19.27
N ALA A 266 -1.64 -4.32 19.81
CA ALA A 266 -1.51 -4.92 21.14
C ALA A 266 -0.36 -5.93 21.20
N GLU A 267 -0.24 -6.84 20.23
CA GLU A 267 0.88 -7.80 20.18
C GLU A 267 2.23 -7.09 20.07
N PHE A 268 2.32 -6.04 19.25
CA PHE A 268 3.55 -5.25 19.13
C PHE A 268 3.90 -4.53 20.43
N ALA A 269 2.92 -3.92 21.09
CA ALA A 269 3.10 -3.26 22.37
C ALA A 269 3.49 -4.24 23.49
N ASP A 270 2.85 -5.41 23.54
CA ASP A 270 3.20 -6.49 24.47
C ASP A 270 4.65 -6.94 24.27
N THR A 271 5.08 -7.11 23.01
CA THR A 271 6.48 -7.45 22.64
C THR A 271 7.48 -6.41 23.18
N ILE A 272 7.22 -5.13 22.95
CA ILE A 272 8.08 -4.04 23.45
C ILE A 272 8.11 -4.01 24.98
N ALA A 273 6.99 -4.31 25.64
CA ALA A 273 6.88 -4.28 27.09
C ALA A 273 7.68 -5.40 27.79
N GLU A 274 8.09 -6.46 27.07
CA GLU A 274 8.94 -7.52 27.60
C GLU A 274 10.38 -7.05 27.89
N TYR A 275 10.80 -5.93 27.30
CA TYR A 275 12.15 -5.37 27.40
C TYR A 275 12.15 -3.99 28.09
N PRO A 276 11.77 -3.91 29.38
CA PRO A 276 11.60 -2.62 30.07
C PRO A 276 12.91 -1.83 30.25
N ASP A 277 14.05 -2.49 30.12
CA ASP A 277 15.39 -1.88 30.25
C ASP A 277 15.94 -1.35 28.91
N MET A 278 15.29 -1.64 27.78
CA MET A 278 15.63 -1.10 26.47
C MET A 278 14.75 0.11 26.16
N THR A 279 15.33 1.16 25.57
CA THR A 279 14.58 2.31 25.07
C THR A 279 14.22 2.12 23.59
N PHE A 280 12.94 2.24 23.26
CA PHE A 280 12.42 2.03 21.92
C PHE A 280 12.08 3.34 21.21
N LYS A 281 12.36 3.37 19.90
CA LYS A 281 11.92 4.40 18.96
C LYS A 281 11.19 3.73 17.82
N VAL A 282 9.91 4.00 17.68
CA VAL A 282 9.06 3.31 16.73
C VAL A 282 8.71 4.24 15.59
N ILE A 283 8.91 3.79 14.35
CA ILE A 283 8.52 4.51 13.15
C ILE A 283 7.68 3.56 12.31
N LEU A 284 6.39 3.85 12.18
CA LEU A 284 5.43 2.99 11.51
C LEU A 284 4.83 3.67 10.28
N ASP A 285 5.20 3.16 9.12
CA ASP A 285 4.63 3.56 7.85
C ASP A 285 3.65 2.50 7.33
N SER A 286 2.36 2.81 7.45
CA SER A 286 1.27 1.94 7.03
C SER A 286 -0.03 2.74 6.97
N CYS A 287 -0.98 2.30 6.16
CA CYS A 287 -2.36 2.76 6.29
C CYS A 287 -2.84 2.60 7.73
N LYS A 288 -3.47 3.65 8.24
CA LYS A 288 -4.00 3.74 9.61
C LYS A 288 -2.95 3.53 10.71
N SER A 289 -1.66 3.72 10.45
CA SER A 289 -0.57 3.51 11.43
C SER A 289 -0.77 4.28 12.73
N GLY A 290 -1.38 5.46 12.69
CA GLY A 290 -1.76 6.25 13.87
C GLY A 290 -2.67 5.55 14.88
N SER A 291 -3.28 4.42 14.51
CA SER A 291 -4.08 3.61 15.43
C SER A 291 -3.24 2.91 16.51
N PHE A 292 -1.95 2.67 16.25
CA PHE A 292 -1.01 2.08 17.22
C PHE A 292 -0.60 3.05 18.35
N MET A 293 -0.97 4.33 18.24
CA MET A 293 -0.48 5.37 19.14
C MET A 293 -1.04 5.21 20.57
N ASP A 294 -2.25 4.69 20.70
CA ASP A 294 -2.89 4.50 22.01
C ASP A 294 -2.14 3.48 22.86
N GLU A 295 -1.65 2.39 22.27
CA GLU A 295 -0.81 1.41 22.96
C GLU A 295 0.61 1.94 23.19
N LEU A 296 1.28 2.42 22.13
CA LEU A 296 2.70 2.83 22.19
C LEU A 296 2.94 3.99 23.16
N SER A 297 1.99 4.93 23.27
CA SER A 297 2.11 6.08 24.17
C SER A 297 1.98 5.73 25.66
N THR A 298 1.54 4.52 26.00
CA THR A 298 1.41 4.07 27.38
C THR A 298 2.64 3.35 27.91
N LEU A 299 3.56 2.96 27.01
CA LEU A 299 4.76 2.21 27.34
C LEU A 299 5.86 3.16 27.84
N PRO A 300 6.38 2.97 29.08
CA PRO A 300 7.37 3.87 29.66
C PRO A 300 8.74 3.78 28.99
N ASN A 301 8.98 2.70 28.24
CA ASN A 301 10.21 2.44 27.52
C ASN A 301 10.13 2.84 26.04
N VAL A 302 9.03 3.46 25.58
CA VAL A 302 8.93 4.09 24.25
C VAL A 302 9.26 5.58 24.37
N ALA A 303 10.41 5.97 23.83
CA ALA A 303 10.86 7.37 23.86
C ALA A 303 10.26 8.21 22.74
N ILE A 304 9.94 7.62 21.60
CA ILE A 304 9.25 8.29 20.50
C ILE A 304 8.52 7.28 19.62
N ALA A 305 7.32 7.63 19.20
CA ALA A 305 6.56 6.89 18.20
C ALA A 305 6.12 7.84 17.08
N LEU A 306 6.46 7.50 15.84
CA LEU A 306 6.13 8.23 14.63
C LEU A 306 5.24 7.36 13.74
N THR A 307 4.18 7.94 13.20
CA THR A 307 3.30 7.26 12.25
C THR A 307 3.14 8.11 11.00
N SER A 308 3.15 7.49 9.81
CA SER A 308 2.98 8.20 8.54
C SER A 308 1.55 8.72 8.32
N THR A 309 0.57 8.26 9.10
CA THR A 309 -0.81 8.71 8.98
C THR A 309 -1.57 8.59 10.31
N SER A 310 -2.81 9.06 10.32
CA SER A 310 -3.71 8.98 11.48
C SER A 310 -4.41 7.63 11.57
N ALA A 311 -5.08 7.33 12.67
CA ALA A 311 -5.83 6.07 12.84
C ALA A 311 -6.93 5.78 11.79
N THR A 312 -7.28 6.75 10.94
CA THR A 312 -8.39 6.66 9.98
C THR A 312 -8.00 6.90 8.53
N GLN A 313 -6.78 7.36 8.27
CA GLN A 313 -6.33 7.77 6.93
C GLN A 313 -5.38 6.75 6.32
N SER A 314 -5.17 6.90 5.02
CA SER A 314 -4.23 6.08 4.26
C SER A 314 -2.81 6.64 4.37
N ALA A 315 -1.84 5.75 4.17
CA ALA A 315 -0.47 6.12 3.83
C ALA A 315 -0.32 6.01 2.31
N TYR A 316 0.46 6.90 1.71
CA TYR A 316 0.62 6.96 0.26
C TYR A 316 2.05 6.59 -0.13
N GLY A 317 2.18 5.93 -1.28
CA GLY A 317 3.42 5.91 -2.04
C GLY A 317 3.75 7.30 -2.59
N ASP A 318 4.73 7.36 -3.44
CA ASP A 318 5.25 8.57 -4.09
C ASP A 318 4.16 9.38 -4.84
N ILE A 319 4.04 10.67 -4.52
CA ILE A 319 3.14 11.63 -5.17
C ILE A 319 3.90 12.84 -5.74
N ASP A 320 4.75 12.57 -6.72
CA ASP A 320 5.39 13.59 -7.56
C ASP A 320 4.42 14.54 -8.29
N GLY A 321 4.78 15.83 -8.30
CA GLY A 321 4.11 16.83 -9.11
C GLY A 321 4.60 18.27 -8.90
N ALA A 322 4.00 19.23 -9.61
CA ALA A 322 4.39 20.63 -9.48
C ALA A 322 4.07 21.25 -8.10
N ASP A 323 3.17 20.62 -7.34
CA ASP A 323 2.74 21.05 -6.00
C ASP A 323 3.38 20.21 -4.88
N ASP A 324 4.24 19.25 -5.24
CA ASP A 324 5.02 18.45 -4.31
C ASP A 324 6.24 19.26 -3.83
N PRO A 325 6.44 19.44 -2.51
CA PRO A 325 7.61 20.11 -1.96
C PRO A 325 8.97 19.41 -2.24
N ASN A 326 8.98 18.12 -2.51
CA ASN A 326 10.18 17.27 -2.64
C ASN A 326 10.09 16.28 -3.82
N PRO A 327 9.79 16.74 -5.05
CA PRO A 327 9.44 15.91 -6.22
C PRO A 327 10.60 15.15 -6.88
N ASP A 328 11.74 15.04 -6.18
CA ASP A 328 12.92 14.30 -6.62
C ASP A 328 13.18 13.10 -5.72
N ASP A 329 12.36 12.89 -4.68
CA ASP A 329 12.51 11.78 -3.76
C ASP A 329 11.96 10.46 -4.34
N GLU A 330 12.06 9.38 -3.56
CA GLU A 330 11.53 8.07 -3.95
C GLU A 330 11.07 7.34 -2.70
N GLY A 331 9.90 6.70 -2.77
CA GLY A 331 9.36 5.88 -1.69
C GLY A 331 7.94 6.26 -1.29
N GLY A 332 7.58 6.04 -0.04
CA GLY A 332 6.33 6.53 0.55
C GLY A 332 6.45 8.01 0.89
N GLU A 333 5.47 8.79 0.48
CA GLU A 333 5.45 10.26 0.53
C GLU A 333 5.98 10.87 1.85
N TRP A 334 5.57 10.32 2.99
CA TRP A 334 6.04 10.81 4.28
C TRP A 334 7.44 10.28 4.63
N THR A 335 7.70 9.00 4.36
CA THR A 335 8.97 8.34 4.70
C THR A 335 10.13 8.91 3.89
N SER A 336 9.93 9.18 2.61
CA SER A 336 10.96 9.66 1.70
C SER A 336 11.46 11.05 2.10
N GLY A 337 10.57 11.97 2.48
CA GLY A 337 10.92 13.27 3.08
C GLY A 337 11.55 13.15 4.46
N PHE A 338 11.06 12.23 5.32
CA PHE A 338 11.70 11.94 6.61
C PHE A 338 13.12 11.43 6.46
N LEU A 339 13.36 10.54 5.50
CA LEU A 339 14.69 9.99 5.22
C LEU A 339 15.64 11.03 4.65
N GLU A 340 15.17 11.90 3.76
CA GLU A 340 15.97 13.04 3.24
C GLU A 340 16.53 13.86 4.41
N ASP A 341 15.68 14.21 5.37
CA ASP A 341 16.11 14.99 6.53
C ASP A 341 16.92 14.16 7.54
N LEU A 342 16.71 12.85 7.65
CA LEU A 342 17.60 11.99 8.42
C LEU A 342 19.03 12.05 7.89
N GLU A 343 19.20 11.93 6.58
CA GLU A 343 20.52 12.00 5.92
C GLU A 343 21.17 13.38 6.10
N ASP A 344 20.40 14.45 5.91
CA ASP A 344 20.92 15.81 6.02
C ASP A 344 21.20 16.22 7.47
N TYR A 345 20.29 15.94 8.40
CA TYR A 345 20.43 16.40 9.79
C TYR A 345 21.43 15.56 10.58
N SER A 346 21.56 14.27 10.27
CA SER A 346 22.57 13.41 10.91
C SER A 346 24.01 13.83 10.57
N ALA A 347 24.23 14.62 9.51
CA ALA A 347 25.54 15.20 9.21
C ALA A 347 26.05 16.15 10.32
N ASP A 348 25.13 16.74 11.10
CA ASP A 348 25.41 17.60 12.25
C ASP A 348 25.21 16.87 13.59
N TRP A 349 25.52 15.56 13.66
CA TRP A 349 25.27 14.71 14.84
C TRP A 349 25.75 15.28 16.19
N GLU A 350 26.88 15.99 16.22
CA GLU A 350 27.41 16.66 17.42
C GLU A 350 26.43 17.69 18.03
N LEU A 351 25.61 18.34 17.20
CA LEU A 351 24.56 19.24 17.68
C LEU A 351 23.49 18.47 18.46
N TYR A 352 23.10 17.31 17.95
CA TYR A 352 22.10 16.44 18.58
C TYR A 352 22.62 15.82 19.88
N LEU A 353 23.92 15.46 19.94
CA LEU A 353 24.57 15.04 21.18
C LEU A 353 24.55 16.15 22.25
N LEU A 354 24.84 17.40 21.85
CA LEU A 354 24.82 18.54 22.78
C LEU A 354 23.40 18.86 23.28
N GLN A 355 22.40 18.78 22.41
CA GLN A 355 21.00 18.95 22.79
C GLN A 355 20.57 17.83 23.75
N ALA A 356 20.87 16.58 23.42
CA ALA A 356 20.61 15.42 24.26
C ALA A 356 21.18 15.58 25.67
N GLU A 357 22.45 15.97 25.79
CA GLU A 357 23.10 16.21 27.08
C GLU A 357 22.42 17.33 27.88
N LEU A 358 22.02 18.43 27.21
CA LEU A 358 21.38 19.57 27.85
C LEU A 358 20.00 19.24 28.42
N PHE A 359 19.24 18.40 27.70
CA PHE A 359 17.86 18.09 28.05
C PHE A 359 17.68 16.73 28.74
N GLY A 360 18.70 15.87 28.74
CA GLY A 360 18.64 14.53 29.34
C GLY A 360 17.74 13.56 28.56
N ILE A 361 17.68 13.70 27.24
CA ILE A 361 16.87 12.90 26.31
C ILE A 361 17.81 12.28 25.27
N SER A 362 17.51 11.10 24.70
CA SER A 362 18.39 10.52 23.68
C SER A 362 18.50 11.42 22.43
N PRO A 363 19.69 11.54 21.82
CA PRO A 363 19.93 12.40 20.65
C PRO A 363 19.08 12.02 19.44
N LYS A 364 18.75 10.73 19.27
CA LYS A 364 17.85 10.26 18.22
C LYS A 364 16.41 10.75 18.39
N VAL A 365 15.94 11.03 19.62
CA VAL A 365 14.59 11.60 19.81
C VAL A 365 14.53 13.03 19.25
N PHE A 366 15.58 13.84 19.45
CA PHE A 366 15.69 15.15 18.83
C PHE A 366 15.75 15.05 17.30
N LEU A 367 16.66 14.22 16.78
CA LEU A 367 16.81 14.00 15.34
C LEU A 367 15.48 13.60 14.71
N TYR A 368 14.83 12.56 15.24
CA TYR A 368 13.56 12.07 14.71
C TYR A 368 12.42 13.08 14.86
N SER A 369 12.43 13.91 15.91
CA SER A 369 11.44 14.97 16.08
C SER A 369 11.59 16.07 15.04
N ASP A 370 12.82 16.47 14.72
CA ASP A 370 13.10 17.49 13.71
C ASP A 370 12.83 16.97 12.30
N CYS A 371 13.28 15.73 11.99
CA CYS A 371 12.94 15.06 10.73
C CYS A 371 11.43 14.89 10.58
N PHE A 372 10.69 14.54 11.64
CA PHE A 372 9.22 14.46 11.61
C PHE A 372 8.58 15.81 11.26
N ASN A 373 9.03 16.90 11.89
CA ASN A 373 8.48 18.23 11.64
C ASN A 373 8.71 18.68 10.19
N SER A 374 9.89 18.38 9.63
CA SER A 374 10.21 18.71 8.25
C SER A 374 9.45 17.80 7.27
N ALA A 375 9.43 16.48 7.49
CA ALA A 375 8.64 15.53 6.71
C ALA A 375 7.15 15.88 6.69
N TRP A 376 6.60 16.41 7.78
CA TRP A 376 5.23 16.92 7.83
C TRP A 376 4.99 18.07 6.84
N GLU A 377 5.95 18.98 6.69
CA GLU A 377 5.85 20.10 5.76
C GLU A 377 6.03 19.65 4.31
N LYS A 378 6.80 18.58 4.09
CA LYS A 378 7.09 17.97 2.79
C LYS A 378 5.98 17.05 2.27
N ASP A 379 5.31 16.30 3.15
CA ASP A 379 4.27 15.32 2.77
C ASP A 379 3.12 15.95 1.93
N CYS A 380 3.15 15.69 0.62
CA CYS A 380 2.20 16.11 -0.39
C CYS A 380 0.80 15.51 -0.14
N ALA A 381 0.73 14.25 0.32
CA ALA A 381 -0.53 13.61 0.69
C ALA A 381 -1.20 14.37 1.85
N ARG A 382 -0.42 14.84 2.83
CA ARG A 382 -0.92 15.65 3.95
C ARG A 382 -1.31 17.05 3.51
N ILE A 383 -0.54 17.70 2.63
CA ILE A 383 -0.91 19.00 2.04
C ILE A 383 -2.27 18.91 1.33
N LYS A 384 -2.53 17.78 0.66
CA LYS A 384 -3.80 17.47 -0.01
C LYS A 384 -4.92 17.00 0.94
N GLY A 385 -4.63 16.80 2.23
CA GLY A 385 -5.57 16.35 3.26
C GLY A 385 -5.90 14.86 3.21
N LEU A 386 -5.06 14.06 2.54
CA LEU A 386 -5.24 12.61 2.37
C LEU A 386 -4.63 11.80 3.52
N SER A 387 -3.49 12.26 4.05
CA SER A 387 -2.80 11.70 5.22
C SER A 387 -2.72 12.73 6.35
N THR A 388 -2.39 12.28 7.55
CA THR A 388 -2.00 13.15 8.67
C THR A 388 -1.04 12.36 9.54
N PRO A 389 0.28 12.50 9.34
CA PRO A 389 1.28 11.86 10.20
C PRO A 389 1.00 12.14 11.68
N GLN A 390 1.55 11.34 12.60
CA GLN A 390 1.42 11.61 14.04
C GLN A 390 2.73 11.34 14.76
N ARG A 391 2.97 12.06 15.84
CA ARG A 391 4.11 11.87 16.72
C ARG A 391 3.63 11.81 18.16
N TYR A 392 4.20 10.88 18.92
CA TYR A 392 4.21 10.87 20.37
C TYR A 392 5.65 10.87 20.86
N SER A 393 5.92 11.66 21.89
CA SER A 393 7.14 11.58 22.71
C SER A 393 6.79 12.14 24.08
N PRO A 394 7.10 11.46 25.20
CA PRO A 394 6.86 12.00 26.54
C PRO A 394 7.68 13.26 26.82
N ASP A 395 8.76 13.48 26.07
CA ASP A 395 9.71 14.57 26.27
C ASP A 395 9.42 15.84 25.45
N PHE A 396 8.40 15.83 24.55
CA PHE A 396 8.08 16.94 23.63
C PHE A 396 6.62 17.38 23.62
#